data_AF-A0A523BKL5-F1
#
_entry.id   AF-A0A523BKL5-F1
#
_cell.length_a   1.000
_cell.length_b   1.000
_cell.length_c   1.000
_cell.angle_alpha   90.00
_cell.angle_beta   90.00
_cell.angle_gamma   90.00
#
_symmetry.space_group_name_H-M   'P 1'
#
loop_
_entity.id
_entity.type
_entity.pdbx_description
1 polymer ?
#
loop_
_entity_poly.entity_id
_entity_poly.type
_entity_poly.pdbx_seq_one_letter_code
_entity_poly.pdbx_strand_id
1 'polypeptide(L)'
;MLLPWSKVKDWTCFACGECCKWFFVSLRPDEAVRISSTYGRDKIEIVHGKPILRRIGNSCVFLHGNLCLLGDEKPIACKLWPIIIMREGDAESYFCGYHVYFDDRCPGVQKGRPSDRLYRVIMEAIHLKEGRIIKQINTTAKIKSGLLPSTAAFILVKKVPLLRDLSMNTSLYNRQSTLHFI
;
A
#
# COMPACT_ATOMS: atom_id res chain seq x y z
N MET A 1 13.40 10.78 -2.01
CA MET A 1 13.84 11.53 -3.22
C MET A 1 13.48 10.69 -4.44
N LEU A 2 13.14 11.34 -5.56
CA LEU A 2 12.87 10.63 -6.82
C LEU A 2 14.16 10.51 -7.62
N LEU A 3 14.49 9.30 -8.04
CA LEU A 3 15.64 9.00 -8.88
C LEU A 3 15.15 8.67 -10.29
N PRO A 4 15.70 9.28 -11.35
CA PRO A 4 15.38 8.84 -12.71
C PRO A 4 15.87 7.40 -12.90
N TRP A 5 15.15 6.60 -13.70
CA TRP A 5 15.46 5.19 -13.89
C TRP A 5 16.90 4.95 -14.36
N SER A 6 17.47 5.89 -15.13
CA SER A 6 18.85 5.82 -15.63
C SER A 6 19.92 5.85 -14.53
N LYS A 7 19.56 6.24 -13.30
CA LYS A 7 20.42 6.25 -12.10
C LYS A 7 20.15 5.07 -11.16
N VAL A 8 19.27 4.16 -11.55
CA VAL A 8 18.94 2.95 -10.77
C VAL A 8 19.61 1.76 -11.44
N LYS A 9 20.37 0.98 -10.68
CA LYS A 9 20.98 -0.27 -11.13
C LYS A 9 19.95 -1.36 -11.25
N ASP A 10 19.19 -1.56 -10.20
CA ASP A 10 18.13 -2.57 -10.13
C ASP A 10 17.14 -2.25 -9.00
N TRP A 11 16.02 -2.98 -8.98
CA TRP A 11 15.07 -2.94 -7.87
C TRP A 11 14.46 -4.31 -7.55
N THR A 12 14.27 -4.59 -6.27
CA THR A 12 13.63 -5.82 -5.79
C THR A 12 12.73 -5.52 -4.60
N CYS A 13 11.51 -6.08 -4.59
CA CYS A 13 10.65 -6.02 -3.41
C CYS A 13 11.09 -7.04 -2.36
N PHE A 14 11.38 -6.57 -1.15
CA PHE A 14 11.80 -7.42 -0.02
C PHE A 14 10.64 -7.81 0.92
N ALA A 15 9.39 -7.50 0.56
CA ALA A 15 8.23 -7.67 1.45
C ALA A 15 8.45 -7.02 2.84
N CYS A 16 9.03 -5.81 2.86
CA CYS A 16 9.39 -5.10 4.09
C CYS A 16 8.26 -4.25 4.70
N GLY A 17 7.15 -4.07 3.98
CA GLY A 17 6.01 -3.28 4.45
C GLY A 17 6.20 -1.75 4.38
N GLU A 18 7.36 -1.24 3.98
CA GLU A 18 7.61 0.21 3.86
C GLU A 18 6.61 0.91 2.94
N CYS A 19 6.20 0.23 1.88
CA CYS A 19 5.14 0.72 1.00
C CYS A 19 3.83 1.02 1.75
N CYS A 20 3.45 0.16 2.69
CA CYS A 20 2.25 0.36 3.49
C CYS A 20 2.37 1.51 4.51
N LYS A 21 3.59 1.97 4.83
CA LYS A 21 3.84 3.02 5.83
C LYS A 21 3.93 4.42 5.22
N TRP A 22 4.53 4.56 4.04
CA TRP A 22 4.86 5.89 3.51
C TRP A 22 3.77 6.58 2.70
N PHE A 23 2.89 5.83 2.02
CA PHE A 23 2.00 6.43 1.03
C PHE A 23 0.52 6.16 1.29
N PHE A 24 -0.28 7.17 0.98
CA PHE A 24 -1.73 7.07 0.88
C PHE A 24 -2.08 6.38 -0.44
N VAL A 25 -2.74 5.22 -0.35
CA VAL A 25 -3.05 4.40 -1.52
C VAL A 25 -4.35 4.86 -2.14
N SER A 26 -4.27 5.75 -3.12
CA SER A 26 -5.44 6.12 -3.94
C SER A 26 -5.93 4.92 -4.75
N LEU A 27 -7.25 4.73 -4.74
CA LEU A 27 -7.93 3.67 -5.46
C LEU A 27 -8.61 4.23 -6.71
N ARG A 28 -8.63 3.44 -7.78
CA ARG A 28 -9.59 3.65 -8.87
C ARG A 28 -11.00 3.29 -8.39
N PRO A 29 -12.06 3.82 -9.03
CA PRO A 29 -13.44 3.49 -8.66
C PRO A 29 -13.72 1.98 -8.64
N ASP A 30 -13.22 1.23 -9.63
CA ASP A 30 -13.38 -0.22 -9.71
C ASP A 30 -12.63 -0.96 -8.58
N GLU A 31 -11.45 -0.48 -8.21
CA GLU A 31 -10.67 -1.02 -7.08
C GLU A 31 -11.36 -0.76 -5.75
N ALA A 32 -11.95 0.44 -5.57
CA ALA A 32 -12.71 0.79 -4.38
C ALA A 32 -13.94 -0.12 -4.23
N VAL A 33 -14.70 -0.34 -5.30
CA VAL A 33 -15.83 -1.28 -5.30
C VAL A 33 -15.37 -2.69 -4.93
N ARG A 34 -14.34 -3.22 -5.62
CA ARG A 34 -13.82 -4.58 -5.38
C ARG A 34 -13.29 -4.77 -3.95
N ILE A 35 -12.56 -3.81 -3.41
CA ILE A 35 -12.02 -3.89 -2.04
C ILE A 35 -13.14 -3.80 -1.01
N SER A 36 -14.08 -2.87 -1.20
CA SER A 36 -15.19 -2.71 -0.26
C SER A 36 -16.11 -3.93 -0.21
N SER A 37 -16.36 -4.59 -1.34
CA SER A 37 -17.19 -5.79 -1.41
C SER A 37 -16.50 -7.03 -0.83
N THR A 38 -15.18 -7.13 -1.00
CA THR A 38 -14.41 -8.31 -0.59
C THR A 38 -13.97 -8.26 0.87
N TYR A 39 -13.59 -7.08 1.36
CA TYR A 39 -12.93 -6.90 2.65
C TYR A 39 -13.69 -5.99 3.62
N GLY A 40 -14.79 -5.37 3.17
CA GLY A 40 -15.60 -4.45 3.96
C GLY A 40 -15.36 -2.98 3.62
N ARG A 41 -16.42 -2.17 3.73
CA ARG A 41 -16.37 -0.72 3.46
C ARG A 41 -15.46 0.02 4.44
N ASP A 42 -15.26 -0.50 5.64
CA ASP A 42 -14.38 0.07 6.66
C ASP A 42 -12.89 -0.03 6.27
N LYS A 43 -12.53 -0.66 5.16
CA LYS A 43 -11.15 -0.68 4.65
C LYS A 43 -10.83 0.51 3.74
N ILE A 44 -11.81 1.35 3.43
CA ILE A 44 -11.68 2.51 2.54
C ILE A 44 -12.04 3.78 3.31
N GLU A 45 -11.36 4.87 2.97
CA GLU A 45 -11.65 6.21 3.44
C GLU A 45 -11.78 7.16 2.25
N ILE A 46 -12.59 8.21 2.36
CA ILE A 46 -12.70 9.26 1.35
C ILE A 46 -11.90 10.48 1.82
N VAL A 47 -10.83 10.81 1.10
CA VAL A 47 -9.99 11.97 1.39
C VAL A 47 -9.99 12.88 0.17
N HIS A 48 -10.43 14.14 0.35
CA HIS A 48 -10.61 15.10 -0.74
C HIS A 48 -11.41 14.54 -1.93
N GLY A 49 -12.49 13.81 -1.64
CA GLY A 49 -13.36 13.20 -2.66
C GLY A 49 -12.77 11.98 -3.38
N LYS A 50 -11.59 11.50 -2.99
CA LYS A 50 -10.94 10.32 -3.60
C LYS A 50 -10.95 9.14 -2.63
N PRO A 51 -11.34 7.93 -3.07
CA PRO A 51 -11.24 6.75 -2.25
C PRO A 51 -9.77 6.36 -2.08
N ILE A 52 -9.37 6.13 -0.83
CA ILE A 52 -8.06 5.64 -0.46
C ILE A 52 -8.19 4.38 0.40
N LEU A 53 -7.15 3.55 0.47
CA LEU A 53 -7.07 2.54 1.53
C LEU A 53 -6.98 3.23 2.89
N ARG A 54 -7.85 2.83 3.82
CA ARG A 54 -7.86 3.34 5.19
C ARG A 54 -6.51 3.10 5.87
N ARG A 55 -6.14 4.02 6.75
CA ARG A 55 -4.96 3.90 7.61
C ARG A 55 -5.35 3.64 9.07
N ILE A 56 -4.50 2.90 9.78
CA ILE A 56 -4.52 2.75 11.24
C ILE A 56 -3.17 3.29 11.74
N GLY A 57 -3.22 4.41 12.47
CA GLY A 57 -2.03 5.20 12.77
C GLY A 57 -1.27 5.56 11.49
N ASN A 58 0.01 5.19 11.43
CA ASN A 58 0.88 5.53 10.30
C ASN A 58 0.96 4.44 9.23
N SER A 59 0.08 3.44 9.24
CA SER A 59 0.15 2.30 8.29
C SER A 59 -1.18 2.00 7.60
N CYS A 60 -1.10 1.43 6.40
CA CYS A 60 -2.26 0.88 5.69
C CYS A 60 -2.94 -0.24 6.51
N VAL A 61 -4.27 -0.26 6.51
CA VAL A 61 -5.10 -1.26 7.21
C VAL A 61 -4.79 -2.73 6.84
N PHE A 62 -4.17 -2.97 5.68
CA PHE A 62 -3.80 -4.31 5.21
C PHE A 62 -2.36 -4.73 5.55
N LEU A 63 -1.62 -3.93 6.34
CA LEU A 63 -0.30 -4.31 6.83
C LEU A 63 -0.43 -5.21 8.06
N HIS A 64 0.24 -6.36 8.04
CA HIS A 64 0.35 -7.26 9.19
C HIS A 64 1.80 -7.73 9.35
N GLY A 65 2.44 -7.32 10.45
CA GLY A 65 3.90 -7.37 10.54
C GLY A 65 4.52 -6.57 9.39
N ASN A 66 5.28 -7.24 8.53
CA ASN A 66 5.86 -6.64 7.32
C ASN A 66 5.11 -7.01 6.02
N LEU A 67 4.06 -7.83 6.12
CA LEU A 67 3.37 -8.42 4.97
C LEU A 67 2.10 -7.65 4.61
N CYS A 68 1.88 -7.48 3.31
CA CYS A 68 0.64 -6.92 2.78
C CYS A 68 -0.37 -8.05 2.52
N LEU A 69 -1.50 -8.01 3.21
CA LEU A 69 -2.51 -9.06 3.16
C LEU A 69 -3.37 -9.05 1.88
N LEU A 70 -3.22 -8.04 1.02
CA LEU A 70 -3.92 -7.97 -0.26
C LEU A 70 -3.36 -8.92 -1.34
N GLY A 71 -2.12 -9.42 -1.21
CA GLY A 71 -1.58 -10.39 -2.18
C GLY A 71 -1.69 -9.90 -3.63
N ASP A 72 -2.31 -10.67 -4.52
CA ASP A 72 -2.51 -10.32 -5.93
C ASP A 72 -3.62 -9.28 -6.17
N GLU A 73 -4.50 -9.09 -5.18
CA GLU A 73 -5.61 -8.11 -5.19
C GLU A 73 -5.15 -6.68 -4.87
N LYS A 74 -3.83 -6.45 -4.76
CA LYS A 74 -3.25 -5.12 -4.56
C LYS A 74 -3.78 -4.13 -5.62
N PRO A 75 -4.17 -2.90 -5.21
CA PRO A 75 -4.44 -1.81 -6.14
C PRO A 75 -3.23 -1.50 -7.02
N ILE A 76 -3.47 -0.90 -8.17
CA ILE A 76 -2.44 -0.50 -9.12
C ILE A 76 -1.40 0.42 -8.47
N ALA A 77 -1.82 1.34 -7.59
CA ALA A 77 -0.90 2.19 -6.85
C ALA A 77 0.09 1.38 -5.99
N CYS A 78 -0.40 0.32 -5.33
CA CYS A 78 0.46 -0.61 -4.57
C CYS A 78 1.36 -1.44 -5.48
N LYS A 79 0.88 -1.84 -6.67
CA LYS A 79 1.65 -2.64 -7.64
C LYS A 79 2.77 -1.84 -8.30
N LEU A 80 2.58 -0.53 -8.45
CA LEU A 80 3.56 0.33 -9.09
C LEU A 80 4.66 0.80 -8.14
N TRP A 81 4.38 1.03 -6.86
CA TRP A 81 5.41 1.54 -5.94
C TRP A 81 6.62 0.58 -5.84
N PRO A 82 7.87 1.09 -5.89
CA PRO A 82 8.29 2.50 -5.84
C PRO A 82 8.45 3.18 -7.21
N ILE A 83 7.98 2.56 -8.28
CA ILE A 83 8.09 3.02 -9.65
C ILE A 83 7.00 4.06 -9.92
N ILE A 84 7.43 5.26 -10.29
CA ILE A 84 6.56 6.38 -10.61
C ILE A 84 6.69 6.67 -12.09
N ILE A 85 5.56 6.66 -12.78
CA ILE A 85 5.49 6.80 -14.24
C ILE A 85 4.66 8.03 -14.57
N MET A 86 5.33 9.01 -15.16
CA MET A 86 4.79 10.31 -15.53
C MET A 86 4.77 10.47 -17.06
N ARG A 87 3.98 11.45 -17.53
CA ARG A 87 3.93 11.83 -18.95
C ARG A 87 5.05 12.78 -19.34
N GLU A 88 5.56 13.53 -18.38
CA GLU A 88 6.54 14.59 -18.55
C GLU A 88 7.62 14.44 -17.48
N GLY A 89 8.82 14.94 -17.77
CA GLY A 89 9.98 14.88 -16.88
C GLY A 89 11.27 15.19 -17.62
N ASP A 90 12.39 14.92 -16.97
CA ASP A 90 13.73 15.19 -17.52
C ASP A 90 14.17 14.12 -18.52
N ALA A 91 15.16 14.46 -19.36
CA ALA A 91 15.72 13.52 -20.34
C ALA A 91 16.25 12.23 -19.71
N GLU A 92 16.84 12.31 -18.52
CA GLU A 92 17.38 11.16 -17.79
C GLU A 92 16.29 10.16 -17.35
N SER A 93 15.03 10.60 -17.22
CA SER A 93 13.92 9.72 -16.82
C SER A 93 13.16 9.14 -18.01
N TYR A 94 13.48 9.56 -19.25
CA TYR A 94 12.77 9.10 -20.43
C TYR A 94 13.00 7.60 -20.70
N PHE A 95 11.92 6.84 -20.83
CA PHE A 95 11.90 5.41 -21.12
C PHE A 95 10.62 5.05 -21.88
N CYS A 96 10.75 4.60 -23.13
CA CYS A 96 9.63 4.09 -23.94
C CYS A 96 8.36 4.98 -23.93
N GLY A 97 8.53 6.29 -24.14
CA GLY A 97 7.39 7.24 -24.18
C GLY A 97 6.85 7.67 -22.82
N TYR A 98 7.52 7.32 -21.74
CA TYR A 98 7.20 7.74 -20.37
C TYR A 98 8.41 8.32 -19.66
N HIS A 99 8.17 9.06 -18.59
CA HIS A 99 9.20 9.48 -17.64
C HIS A 99 9.10 8.62 -16.38
N VAL A 100 10.13 7.81 -16.13
CA VAL A 100 10.18 6.79 -15.09
C VAL A 100 11.14 7.19 -13.98
N TYR A 101 10.62 7.19 -12.76
CA TYR A 101 11.35 7.48 -11.54
C TYR A 101 11.19 6.35 -10.52
N PHE A 102 12.12 6.26 -9.58
CA PHE A 102 12.06 5.40 -8.41
C PHE A 102 12.08 6.24 -7.15
N ASP A 103 11.18 5.95 -6.23
CA ASP A 103 11.19 6.50 -4.88
C ASP A 103 12.23 5.80 -4.01
N ASP A 104 13.31 6.52 -3.66
CA ASP A 104 14.44 5.95 -2.91
C ASP A 104 14.16 5.69 -1.43
N ARG A 105 12.95 5.99 -0.94
CA ARG A 105 12.45 5.50 0.35
C ARG A 105 12.26 3.99 0.36
N CYS A 106 12.18 3.36 -0.81
CA CYS A 106 12.15 1.90 -0.89
C CYS A 106 13.54 1.30 -0.69
N PRO A 107 13.74 0.45 0.34
CA PRO A 107 15.05 -0.18 0.60
C PRO A 107 15.48 -1.13 -0.52
N GLY A 108 14.56 -1.50 -1.42
CA GLY A 108 14.83 -2.35 -2.58
C GLY A 108 15.50 -1.63 -3.75
N VAL A 109 15.57 -0.29 -3.74
CA VAL A 109 16.12 0.50 -4.85
C VAL A 109 17.64 0.53 -4.74
N GLN A 110 18.33 0.01 -5.76
CA GLN A 110 19.79 0.00 -5.83
C GLN A 110 20.24 1.08 -6.80
N LYS A 111 21.02 2.06 -6.34
CA LYS A 111 21.56 3.13 -7.19
C LYS A 111 22.70 2.60 -8.08
N GLY A 112 22.86 3.15 -9.28
CA GLY A 112 23.95 2.81 -10.19
C GLY A 112 23.51 2.67 -11.65
N ARG A 113 24.36 2.07 -12.48
CA ARG A 113 24.08 1.85 -13.91
C ARG A 113 23.00 0.78 -14.11
N PRO A 114 21.93 1.05 -14.90
CA PRO A 114 20.84 0.11 -15.15
C PRO A 114 21.30 -1.27 -15.61
N SER A 115 20.74 -2.30 -15.00
CA SER A 115 20.90 -3.70 -15.39
C SER A 115 19.80 -4.14 -16.36
N ASP A 116 20.06 -5.19 -17.15
CA ASP A 116 19.06 -5.78 -18.06
C ASP A 116 17.77 -6.22 -17.34
N ARG A 117 17.89 -6.63 -16.07
CA ARG A 117 16.73 -6.98 -15.25
C ARG A 117 15.85 -5.76 -14.97
N LEU A 118 16.43 -4.59 -14.74
CA LEU A 118 15.67 -3.38 -14.47
C LEU A 118 14.77 -3.00 -15.64
N TYR A 119 15.22 -3.20 -16.90
CA TYR A 119 14.38 -2.98 -18.07
C TYR A 119 13.09 -3.81 -18.02
N ARG A 120 13.18 -5.09 -17.62
CA ARG A 120 12.00 -5.96 -17.46
C ARG A 120 11.07 -5.49 -16.34
N VAL A 121 11.65 -5.03 -15.23
CA VAL A 121 10.89 -4.44 -14.11
C VAL A 121 10.10 -3.20 -14.57
N ILE A 122 10.76 -2.28 -15.28
CA ILE A 122 10.13 -1.04 -15.76
C ILE A 122 9.05 -1.36 -16.81
N MET A 123 9.32 -2.25 -17.76
CA MET A 123 8.33 -2.67 -18.76
C MET A 123 7.10 -3.30 -18.12
N GLU A 124 7.27 -4.15 -17.11
CA GLU A 124 6.13 -4.71 -16.36
C GLU A 124 5.32 -3.61 -15.68
N ALA A 125 5.98 -2.62 -15.05
CA ALA A 125 5.30 -1.50 -14.41
C ALA A 125 4.50 -0.64 -15.42
N ILE A 126 5.04 -0.40 -16.62
CA ILE A 126 4.33 0.29 -17.70
C ILE A 126 3.09 -0.51 -18.12
N HIS A 127 3.24 -1.82 -18.37
CA HIS A 127 2.11 -2.67 -18.75
C HIS A 127 1.02 -2.74 -17.67
N LEU A 128 1.41 -2.75 -16.38
CA LEU A 128 0.47 -2.66 -15.26
C LEU A 128 -0.28 -1.31 -15.26
N LYS A 129 0.45 -0.19 -15.42
CA LYS A 129 -0.16 1.15 -15.46
C LYS A 129 -1.18 1.27 -16.58
N GLU A 130 -0.85 0.76 -17.75
CA GLU A 130 -1.68 0.76 -18.96
C GLU A 130 -2.83 -0.27 -18.89
N GLY A 131 -2.85 -1.15 -17.89
CA GLY A 131 -3.85 -2.20 -17.76
C GLY A 131 -3.72 -3.34 -18.75
N ARG A 132 -2.58 -3.45 -19.46
CA ARG A 132 -2.30 -4.56 -20.39
C ARG A 132 -2.11 -5.89 -19.65
N ILE A 133 -1.64 -5.81 -18.40
CA ILE A 133 -1.48 -6.95 -17.50
C ILE A 133 -2.00 -6.58 -16.10
N ILE A 134 -2.37 -7.59 -15.33
CA ILE A 134 -2.84 -7.43 -13.94
C ILE A 134 -1.88 -8.10 -12.94
N LYS A 135 -1.20 -9.17 -13.35
CA LYS A 135 -0.35 -10.00 -12.50
C LYS A 135 1.08 -9.46 -12.45
N GLN A 136 1.65 -9.37 -11.25
CA GLN A 136 3.05 -9.00 -11.04
C GLN A 136 3.94 -10.24 -11.10
N ILE A 137 5.11 -10.12 -11.73
CA ILE A 137 6.12 -11.18 -11.82
C ILE A 137 7.45 -10.64 -11.29
N ASN A 138 7.91 -9.52 -11.83
CA ASN A 138 9.15 -8.85 -11.48
C ASN A 138 8.93 -7.73 -10.45
N THR A 139 7.71 -7.21 -10.35
CA THR A 139 7.35 -6.10 -9.46
C THR A 139 6.79 -6.52 -8.10
N THR A 140 7.07 -7.76 -7.69
CA THR A 140 6.62 -8.32 -6.42
C THR A 140 7.75 -9.08 -5.73
N ALA A 141 7.59 -9.33 -4.43
CA ALA A 141 8.54 -10.11 -3.67
C ALA A 141 8.42 -11.60 -4.02
N LYS A 142 9.55 -12.29 -4.14
CA LYS A 142 9.58 -13.76 -4.25
C LYS A 142 9.54 -14.38 -2.85
N ILE A 143 8.34 -14.44 -2.27
CA ILE A 143 8.13 -15.05 -0.95
C ILE A 143 8.09 -16.57 -1.11
N LYS A 144 8.91 -17.30 -0.35
CA LYS A 144 8.82 -18.77 -0.29
C LYS A 144 7.51 -19.18 0.40
N SER A 145 6.83 -20.19 -0.13
CA SER A 145 5.47 -20.62 0.26
C SER A 145 5.25 -20.86 1.76
N GLY A 146 6.30 -21.12 2.55
CA GLY A 146 6.22 -21.33 4.01
C GLY A 146 6.13 -20.06 4.88
N LEU A 147 6.20 -18.85 4.30
CA LEU A 147 6.14 -17.57 5.03
C LEU A 147 4.78 -16.85 4.92
N LEU A 148 3.77 -17.50 4.34
CA LEU A 148 2.44 -16.90 4.23
C LEU A 148 1.76 -16.82 5.61
N PRO A 149 1.02 -15.73 5.89
CA PRO A 149 0.18 -15.66 7.08
C PRO A 149 -0.76 -16.86 7.15
N SER A 150 -0.97 -17.42 8.34
CA SER A 150 -1.91 -18.52 8.53
C SER A 150 -3.30 -18.13 8.02
N THR A 151 -4.12 -19.13 7.66
CA THR A 151 -5.52 -18.95 7.22
C THR A 151 -6.33 -18.07 8.18
N ALA A 152 -6.01 -18.08 9.47
CA ALA A 152 -6.64 -17.22 10.48
C ALA A 152 -6.42 -15.72 10.22
N ALA A 153 -5.20 -15.30 9.82
CA ALA A 153 -4.91 -13.90 9.49
C ALA A 153 -5.72 -13.41 8.27
N PHE A 154 -5.90 -14.27 7.26
CA PHE A 154 -6.75 -13.97 6.11
C PHE A 154 -8.23 -13.87 6.47
N ILE A 155 -8.71 -14.72 7.38
CA ILE A 155 -10.10 -14.67 7.88
C ILE A 155 -10.34 -13.37 8.66
N LEU A 156 -9.38 -12.94 9.50
CA LEU A 156 -9.49 -11.69 10.27
C LEU A 156 -9.62 -10.47 9.35
N VAL A 157 -8.89 -10.40 8.23
CA VAL A 157 -9.05 -9.31 7.26
C VAL A 157 -10.44 -9.30 6.62
N LYS A 158 -11.02 -10.48 6.37
CA LYS A 158 -12.34 -10.62 5.75
C LYS A 158 -13.52 -10.46 6.71
N LYS A 159 -13.32 -10.67 8.03
CA LYS A 159 -14.42 -10.80 9.02
C LYS A 159 -14.46 -9.75 10.12
N VAL A 160 -13.52 -8.80 10.23
CA VAL A 160 -13.56 -7.81 11.32
C VAL A 160 -14.32 -6.55 10.88
N PRO A 161 -15.61 -6.38 11.26
CA PRO A 161 -16.13 -5.06 11.55
C PRO A 161 -15.44 -4.60 12.84
N LEU A 162 -14.83 -3.41 12.82
CA LEU A 162 -14.17 -2.85 14.01
C LEU A 162 -15.14 -2.90 15.20
N LEU A 163 -14.80 -3.68 16.22
CA LEU A 163 -15.35 -3.50 17.55
C LEU A 163 -14.95 -2.09 18.00
N ARG A 164 -15.99 -1.34 18.37
CA ARG A 164 -15.94 0.06 18.82
C ARG A 164 -14.92 0.22 19.94
N ASP A 165 -14.08 1.25 19.85
CA ASP A 165 -13.42 1.82 21.02
C ASP A 165 -14.47 2.50 21.90
N LEU A 166 -15.12 1.70 22.75
CA LEU A 166 -15.60 2.12 24.06
C LEU A 166 -14.36 2.25 24.97
N SER A 167 -13.66 3.38 24.92
CA SER A 167 -12.75 3.76 26.01
C SER A 167 -12.43 5.26 26.06
N MET A 168 -13.45 6.11 26.21
CA MET A 168 -13.29 7.40 26.91
C MET A 168 -14.60 7.80 27.60
N ASN A 169 -14.76 7.40 28.86
CA ASN A 169 -15.31 8.21 29.97
C ASN A 169 -15.69 7.32 31.16
N THR A 170 -14.70 6.99 31.98
CA THR A 170 -14.91 6.61 33.38
C THR A 170 -13.85 7.28 34.24
N SER A 171 -13.96 8.60 34.38
CA SER A 171 -13.45 9.30 35.56
C SER A 171 -14.05 10.71 35.58
N LEU A 172 -14.56 11.11 36.74
CA LEU A 172 -15.15 12.42 37.09
C LEU A 172 -16.67 12.58 36.88
N TYR A 173 -17.48 11.75 37.55
CA TYR A 173 -18.64 12.28 38.28
C TYR A 173 -19.07 11.28 39.37
N ASN A 174 -18.39 11.34 40.51
CA ASN A 174 -18.86 10.78 41.76
C ASN A 174 -18.65 11.86 42.83
N ARG A 175 -19.59 12.81 42.90
CA ARG A 175 -19.79 13.62 44.10
C ARG A 175 -20.91 12.95 44.89
N GLN A 176 -20.61 12.76 46.17
CA GLN A 176 -21.34 12.03 47.18
C GLN A 176 -22.84 12.35 47.26
N SER A 177 -23.61 11.29 47.48
CA SER A 177 -24.94 11.29 48.06
C SER A 177 -24.88 11.78 49.52
N THR A 178 -25.76 12.69 49.90
CA THR A 178 -26.47 12.63 51.20
C THR A 178 -27.75 13.45 51.11
N LEU A 179 -28.87 12.75 51.24
CA LEU A 179 -30.18 13.31 51.54
C LEU A 179 -30.34 13.38 53.07
N HIS A 180 -31.15 14.36 53.49
CA HIS A 180 -32.06 14.39 54.67
C HIS A 180 -31.68 15.15 55.97
N PHE A 181 -32.70 15.92 56.43
CA PHE A 181 -32.93 16.63 57.71
C PHE A 181 -32.13 17.93 57.90
N ILE A 182 -32.74 19.12 58.09
CA ILE A 182 -33.92 19.56 58.88
C ILE A 182 -34.70 20.63 58.11
#